data_AF-A0A2E5P6S4-F1
#
_entry.id   AF-A0A2E5P6S4-F1
#
_cell.length_a   1.000
_cell.length_b   1.000
_cell.length_c   1.000
_cell.angle_alpha   90.00
_cell.angle_beta   90.00
_cell.angle_gamma   90.00
#
_symmetry.space_group_name_H-M   'P 1'
#
loop_
_entity.id
_entity.type
_entity.pdbx_description
1 polymer ?
#
loop_
_entity_poly.entity_id
_entity_poly.type
_entity_poly.pdbx_seq_one_letter_code
_entity_poly.pdbx_strand_id
1 'polypeptide(L)'
;MPQLNPEFFISQLFWLVVSFSFLLVFLWRISLPRIGSVLNKRERKISNDLTTAKELQQEAEKIQNAIENQLKQARTDASEMIKTSLTSLQDKAQIELDKLDKELDNKIDQSAKAIEKSKSESLSQIQIQIHEITKLTLSKITSFEVSNDEIKSALATNERSLN
;
A
#
# COMPACT_ATOMS: atom_id res chain seq x y z
N MET A 1 -39.52 -83.59 61.78
CA MET A 1 -39.46 -82.12 61.72
C MET A 1 -40.64 -81.65 60.86
N PRO A 2 -41.64 -80.94 61.42
CA PRO A 2 -42.89 -80.60 60.72
C PRO A 2 -42.72 -79.67 59.48
N GLN A 3 -41.51 -79.14 59.28
CA GLN A 3 -41.11 -78.28 58.16
C GLN A 3 -40.79 -79.03 56.85
N LEU A 4 -40.83 -80.37 56.84
CA LEU A 4 -40.69 -81.19 55.63
C LEU A 4 -41.99 -81.96 55.31
N ASN A 5 -43.15 -81.39 55.65
CA ASN A 5 -44.45 -81.92 55.27
C ASN A 5 -44.79 -81.50 53.83
N PRO A 6 -44.93 -82.43 52.86
CA PRO A 6 -45.13 -82.11 51.43
C PRO A 6 -46.42 -81.33 51.14
N GLU A 7 -47.37 -81.36 52.07
CA GLU A 7 -48.68 -80.73 51.95
C GLU A 7 -48.62 -79.19 51.83
N PHE A 8 -47.61 -78.55 52.44
CA PHE A 8 -47.42 -77.09 52.38
C PHE A 8 -46.57 -76.62 51.20
N PHE A 9 -45.86 -77.52 50.49
CA PHE A 9 -44.98 -77.14 49.39
C PHE A 9 -45.73 -76.55 48.20
N ILE A 10 -46.95 -77.03 47.92
CA ILE A 10 -47.77 -76.53 46.80
C ILE A 10 -48.17 -75.07 47.03
N SER A 11 -48.59 -74.72 48.25
CA SER A 11 -48.96 -73.35 48.61
C SER A 11 -47.76 -72.40 48.59
N GLN A 12 -46.61 -72.85 49.10
CA GLN A 12 -45.37 -72.07 49.06
C GLN A 12 -44.91 -71.82 47.61
N LEU A 13 -45.02 -72.83 46.74
CA LEU A 13 -44.69 -72.71 45.32
C LEU A 13 -45.64 -71.73 44.61
N PHE A 14 -46.93 -71.78 44.91
CA PHE A 14 -47.92 -70.85 44.36
C PHE A 14 -47.58 -69.40 44.72
N TRP A 15 -47.35 -69.09 46.00
CA TRP A 15 -46.99 -67.74 46.43
C TRP A 15 -45.61 -67.29 45.92
N LEU A 16 -44.67 -68.22 45.79
CA LEU A 16 -43.37 -67.95 45.16
C LEU A 16 -43.55 -67.53 43.70
N VAL A 17 -44.36 -68.25 42.92
CA VAL A 17 -44.63 -67.90 41.52
C VAL A 17 -45.36 -66.55 41.42
N VAL A 18 -46.36 -66.30 42.28
CA VAL A 18 -47.11 -65.03 42.28
C VAL A 18 -46.18 -63.84 42.61
N SER A 19 -45.41 -63.93 43.70
CA SER A 19 -44.49 -62.86 44.11
C SER A 19 -43.34 -62.66 43.13
N PHE A 20 -42.79 -63.74 42.58
CA PHE A 20 -41.75 -63.68 41.56
C PHE A 20 -42.26 -63.06 40.26
N SER A 21 -43.46 -63.45 39.80
CA SER A 21 -44.07 -62.88 38.60
C SER A 21 -44.36 -61.39 38.78
N PHE A 22 -44.89 -60.98 39.95
CA PHE A 22 -45.08 -59.57 40.28
C PHE A 22 -43.76 -58.78 40.23
N LEU A 23 -42.68 -59.30 40.84
CA LEU A 23 -41.37 -58.68 40.82
C LEU A 23 -40.78 -58.61 39.41
N LEU A 24 -40.93 -59.66 38.60
CA LEU A 24 -40.48 -59.72 37.22
C LEU A 24 -41.16 -58.63 36.37
N VAL A 25 -42.48 -58.50 36.48
CA VAL A 25 -43.25 -57.46 35.79
C VAL A 25 -42.83 -56.07 36.26
N PHE A 26 -42.59 -55.88 37.56
CA PHE A 26 -42.09 -54.61 38.10
C PHE A 26 -40.72 -54.24 37.53
N LEU A 27 -39.76 -55.17 37.50
CA LEU A 27 -38.44 -54.93 36.91
C LEU A 27 -38.52 -54.64 35.40
N TRP A 28 -39.36 -55.39 34.68
CA TRP A 28 -39.55 -55.21 33.26
C TRP A 28 -40.17 -53.85 32.92
N ARG A 29 -41.17 -53.42 33.71
CA ARG A 29 -41.91 -52.18 33.47
C ARG A 29 -41.19 -50.93 33.98
N ILE A 30 -40.40 -51.01 35.06
CA ILE A 30 -39.78 -49.84 35.71
C ILE A 30 -38.26 -49.81 35.57
N SER A 31 -37.56 -50.90 35.91
CA SER A 31 -36.10 -50.86 36.06
C SER A 31 -35.39 -50.85 34.71
N LEU A 32 -35.78 -51.74 33.79
CA LEU A 32 -35.21 -51.81 32.45
C LEU A 32 -35.39 -50.51 31.63
N PRO A 33 -36.58 -49.90 31.55
CA PRO A 33 -36.73 -48.65 30.78
C PRO A 33 -35.96 -47.48 31.40
N ARG A 34 -35.83 -47.41 32.74
CA ARG A 34 -35.01 -46.37 33.38
C ARG A 34 -33.54 -46.51 33.00
N ILE A 35 -32.97 -47.71 33.06
CA ILE A 35 -31.57 -47.94 32.67
C ILE A 35 -31.36 -47.63 31.18
N GLY A 36 -32.27 -48.11 30.32
CA GLY A 36 -32.22 -47.82 28.89
C GLY A 36 -32.31 -46.33 28.57
N SER A 37 -33.15 -45.57 29.30
CA SER A 37 -33.27 -44.12 29.10
C SER A 37 -31.98 -43.37 29.42
N VAL A 38 -31.26 -43.76 30.48
CA VAL A 38 -29.99 -43.12 30.88
C VAL A 38 -28.89 -43.44 29.87
N LEU A 39 -28.81 -44.68 29.39
CA LEU A 39 -27.84 -45.07 28.38
C LEU A 39 -28.07 -44.32 27.07
N ASN A 40 -29.31 -44.30 26.58
CA ASN A 40 -29.69 -43.55 25.38
C ASN A 40 -29.41 -42.05 25.53
N LYS A 41 -29.65 -41.46 26.70
CA LYS A 41 -29.35 -40.05 26.95
C LYS A 41 -27.85 -39.75 26.87
N ARG A 42 -27.01 -40.64 27.41
CA ARG A 42 -25.55 -40.51 27.33
C ARG A 42 -25.05 -40.67 25.91
N GLU A 43 -25.50 -41.70 25.21
CA GLU A 43 -25.14 -41.96 23.82
C GLU A 43 -25.53 -40.78 22.92
N ARG A 44 -26.76 -40.29 23.05
CA ARG A 44 -27.22 -39.08 22.32
C ARG A 44 -26.38 -37.86 22.66
N LYS A 45 -26.05 -37.65 23.94
CA LYS A 45 -25.21 -36.51 24.33
C LYS A 45 -23.82 -36.60 23.70
N ILE A 46 -23.18 -37.76 23.77
CA ILE A 46 -21.85 -37.97 23.16
C ILE A 46 -21.91 -37.78 21.65
N SER A 47 -22.92 -38.36 20.99
CA SER A 47 -23.10 -38.20 19.55
C SER A 47 -23.32 -36.74 19.16
N ASN A 48 -24.15 -36.01 19.90
CA ASN A 48 -24.39 -34.59 19.65
C ASN A 48 -23.12 -33.76 19.88
N ASP A 49 -22.43 -33.98 21.00
CA ASP A 49 -21.18 -33.28 21.32
C ASP A 49 -20.11 -33.53 20.24
N LEU A 50 -20.01 -34.75 19.71
CA LEU A 50 -19.11 -35.10 18.59
C LEU A 50 -19.50 -34.42 17.28
N THR A 51 -20.80 -34.38 16.95
CA THR A 51 -21.28 -33.69 15.74
C THR A 51 -20.99 -32.20 15.83
N THR A 52 -21.34 -31.56 16.95
CA THR A 52 -21.05 -30.14 17.17
C THR A 52 -19.55 -29.86 17.15
N ALA A 53 -18.72 -30.72 17.74
CA ALA A 53 -17.26 -30.56 17.66
C ALA A 53 -16.74 -30.63 16.22
N LYS A 54 -17.28 -31.53 15.39
CA LYS A 54 -16.91 -31.62 13.96
C LYS A 54 -17.38 -30.40 13.18
N GLU A 55 -18.58 -29.90 13.43
CA GLU A 55 -19.10 -28.69 12.79
C GLU A 55 -18.24 -27.47 13.14
N LEU A 56 -17.90 -27.29 14.42
CA LEU A 56 -17.01 -26.22 14.88
C LEU A 56 -15.61 -26.35 14.27
N GLN A 57 -15.08 -27.58 14.15
CA GLN A 57 -13.79 -27.81 13.50
C GLN A 57 -13.83 -27.43 12.01
N GLN A 58 -14.89 -27.81 11.29
CA GLN A 58 -15.06 -27.45 9.89
C GLN A 58 -15.25 -25.94 9.70
N GLU A 59 -15.96 -25.27 10.61
CA GLU A 59 -16.12 -23.82 10.58
C GLU A 59 -14.79 -23.11 10.83
N ALA A 60 -14.01 -23.57 11.83
CA ALA A 60 -12.66 -23.06 12.09
C ALA A 60 -11.73 -23.22 10.89
N GLU A 61 -11.76 -24.39 10.23
CA GLU A 61 -10.96 -24.65 9.02
C GLU A 61 -11.39 -23.74 7.85
N LYS A 62 -12.70 -23.51 7.67
CA LYS A 62 -13.20 -22.55 6.67
C LYS A 62 -12.74 -21.13 6.96
N ILE A 63 -12.81 -20.69 8.22
CA ILE A 63 -12.35 -19.36 8.64
C ILE A 63 -10.85 -19.23 8.40
N GLN A 64 -10.07 -20.25 8.78
CA GLN A 64 -8.63 -20.26 8.55
C GLN A 64 -8.28 -20.14 7.06
N ASN A 65 -8.92 -20.94 6.20
CA ASN A 65 -8.74 -20.86 4.76
C ASN A 65 -9.15 -19.49 4.19
N ALA A 66 -10.22 -18.88 4.70
CA ALA A 66 -10.64 -17.54 4.31
C ALA A 66 -9.60 -16.47 4.70
N ILE A 67 -9.05 -16.55 5.91
CA ILE A 67 -8.00 -15.65 6.40
C ILE A 67 -6.73 -15.80 5.55
N GLU A 68 -6.30 -17.03 5.27
CA GLU A 68 -5.12 -17.29 4.43
C GLU A 68 -5.29 -16.72 3.01
N ASN A 69 -6.46 -16.91 2.41
CA ASN A 69 -6.79 -16.34 1.10
C ASN A 69 -6.81 -14.81 1.13
N GLN A 70 -7.43 -14.19 2.15
CA GLN A 70 -7.45 -12.74 2.32
C GLN A 70 -6.04 -12.18 2.52
N LEU A 71 -5.20 -12.84 3.32
CA LEU A 71 -3.81 -12.43 3.54
C LEU A 71 -3.01 -12.50 2.23
N LYS A 72 -3.20 -13.57 1.45
CA LYS A 72 -2.56 -13.73 0.14
C LYS A 72 -2.99 -12.63 -0.81
N GLN A 73 -4.30 -12.36 -0.92
CA GLN A 73 -4.83 -11.30 -1.76
C GLN A 73 -4.29 -9.92 -1.35
N ALA A 74 -4.34 -9.60 -0.06
CA ALA A 74 -3.83 -8.33 0.46
C ALA A 74 -2.32 -8.13 0.17
N ARG A 75 -1.52 -9.20 0.23
CA ARG A 75 -0.10 -9.15 -0.16
C ARG A 75 0.08 -8.91 -1.65
N THR A 76 -0.71 -9.56 -2.50
CA THR A 76 -0.69 -9.34 -3.95
C THR A 76 -1.10 -7.91 -4.29
N ASP A 77 -2.21 -7.42 -3.73
CA ASP A 77 -2.72 -6.06 -3.96
C ASP A 77 -1.71 -5.00 -3.48
N ALA A 78 -1.09 -5.21 -2.31
CA ALA A 78 -0.05 -4.31 -1.82
C ALA A 78 1.17 -4.29 -2.74
N SER A 79 1.62 -5.46 -3.22
CA SER A 79 2.76 -5.53 -4.15
C SER A 79 2.43 -4.87 -5.49
N GLU A 80 1.22 -5.03 -5.99
CA GLU A 80 0.76 -4.37 -7.22
C GLU A 80 0.70 -2.86 -7.02
N MET A 81 0.11 -2.39 -5.91
CA MET A 81 0.03 -0.97 -5.57
C MET A 81 1.42 -0.31 -5.44
N ILE A 82 2.38 -1.01 -4.84
CA ILE A 82 3.76 -0.52 -4.75
C ILE A 82 4.36 -0.41 -6.15
N LYS A 83 4.18 -1.43 -7.00
CA LYS A 83 4.70 -1.43 -8.37
C LYS A 83 4.09 -0.30 -9.20
N THR A 84 2.76 -0.14 -9.18
CA THR A 84 2.07 0.92 -9.92
C THR A 84 2.48 2.31 -9.41
N SER A 85 2.62 2.46 -8.10
CA SER A 85 3.09 3.73 -7.49
C SER A 85 4.50 4.06 -7.94
N LEU A 86 5.42 3.08 -7.91
CA LEU A 86 6.80 3.28 -8.34
C LEU A 86 6.88 3.67 -9.83
N THR A 87 6.15 2.97 -10.70
CA THR A 87 6.07 3.33 -12.13
C THR A 87 5.52 4.74 -12.31
N SER A 88 4.42 5.09 -11.63
CA SER A 88 3.84 6.43 -11.75
C SER A 88 4.76 7.54 -11.22
N LEU A 89 5.56 7.25 -10.19
CA LEU A 89 6.55 8.19 -9.65
C LEU A 89 7.70 8.36 -10.64
N GLN A 90 8.15 7.29 -11.27
CA GLN A 90 9.20 7.34 -12.28
C GLN A 90 8.74 8.14 -13.51
N ASP A 91 7.52 7.91 -13.98
CA ASP A 91 6.93 8.67 -15.09
C ASP A 91 6.80 10.16 -14.75
N LYS A 92 6.32 10.49 -13.55
CA LYS A 92 6.22 11.88 -13.07
C LYS A 92 7.59 12.54 -12.95
N ALA A 93 8.58 11.82 -12.43
CA ALA A 93 9.95 12.31 -12.33
C ALA A 93 10.53 12.61 -13.71
N GLN A 94 10.31 11.71 -14.69
CA GLN A 94 10.76 11.94 -16.06
C GLN A 94 10.08 13.17 -16.68
N ILE A 95 8.76 13.32 -16.53
CA ILE A 95 8.03 14.50 -17.03
C ILE A 95 8.57 15.79 -16.41
N GLU A 96 8.87 15.79 -15.12
CA GLU A 96 9.36 16.99 -14.43
C GLU A 96 10.81 17.31 -14.80
N LEU A 97 11.65 16.29 -14.99
CA LEU A 97 13.01 16.46 -15.52
C LEU A 97 12.96 17.04 -16.95
N ASP A 98 12.14 16.48 -17.83
CA ASP A 98 12.00 16.98 -19.21
C ASP A 98 11.51 18.43 -19.26
N LYS A 99 10.67 18.85 -18.32
CA LYS A 99 10.26 20.26 -18.18
C LYS A 99 11.40 21.13 -17.68
N LEU A 100 12.10 20.68 -16.65
CA LEU A 100 13.22 21.41 -16.06
C LEU A 100 14.33 21.63 -17.10
N ASP A 101 14.65 20.60 -17.90
CA ASP A 101 15.62 20.69 -18.99
C ASP A 101 15.20 21.75 -20.01
N LYS A 102 13.93 21.79 -20.43
CA LYS A 102 13.41 22.82 -21.34
C LYS A 102 13.46 24.22 -20.74
N GLU A 103 13.16 24.37 -19.45
CA GLU A 103 13.28 25.66 -18.75
C GLU A 103 14.74 26.10 -18.66
N LEU A 104 15.66 25.17 -18.40
CA LEU A 104 17.09 25.42 -18.34
C LEU A 104 17.63 25.88 -19.70
N ASP A 105 17.26 25.20 -20.78
CA ASP A 105 17.65 25.56 -22.15
C ASP A 105 17.16 26.98 -22.50
N ASN A 106 15.90 27.29 -22.19
CA ASN A 106 15.36 28.63 -22.43
C ASN A 106 16.07 29.70 -21.58
N LYS A 107 16.44 29.38 -20.33
CA LYS A 107 17.22 30.27 -19.45
C LYS A 107 18.62 30.52 -20.02
N ILE A 108 19.27 29.49 -20.55
CA ILE A 108 20.58 29.57 -21.18
C ILE A 108 20.49 30.48 -22.42
N ASP A 109 19.50 30.26 -23.28
CA ASP A 109 19.28 31.08 -24.48
C ASP A 109 19.01 32.56 -24.14
N GLN A 110 18.18 32.83 -23.12
CA GLN A 110 17.92 34.19 -22.66
C GLN A 110 19.17 34.85 -22.10
N SER A 111 19.96 34.11 -21.32
CA SER A 111 21.22 34.61 -20.74
C SER A 111 22.27 34.89 -21.83
N ALA A 112 22.38 34.01 -22.84
CA ALA A 112 23.27 34.22 -23.98
C ALA A 112 22.91 35.50 -24.75
N LYS A 113 21.61 35.72 -25.03
CA LYS A 113 21.12 36.96 -25.68
C LYS A 113 21.39 38.20 -24.83
N ALA A 114 21.20 38.10 -23.50
CA ALA A 114 21.47 39.22 -22.60
C ALA A 114 22.97 39.57 -22.55
N ILE A 115 23.85 38.58 -22.54
CA ILE A 115 25.30 38.76 -22.60
C ILE A 115 25.70 39.42 -23.93
N GLU A 116 25.16 38.95 -25.06
CA GLU A 116 25.45 39.53 -26.37
C GLU A 116 25.00 40.99 -26.46
N LYS A 117 23.80 41.29 -25.96
CA LYS A 117 23.30 42.66 -25.86
C LYS A 117 24.20 43.54 -24.98
N SER A 118 24.56 43.07 -23.79
CA SER A 118 25.44 43.81 -22.87
C SER A 118 26.84 44.04 -23.47
N LYS A 119 27.37 43.07 -24.22
CA LYS A 119 28.63 43.21 -24.95
C LYS A 119 28.53 44.30 -26.02
N SER A 120 27.45 44.30 -26.81
CA SER A 120 27.22 45.31 -27.85
C SER A 120 27.07 46.72 -27.25
N GLU A 121 26.30 46.87 -26.17
CA GLU A 121 26.14 48.13 -25.44
C GLU A 121 27.47 48.63 -24.86
N SER A 122 28.26 47.73 -24.28
CA SER A 122 29.57 48.09 -23.72
C SER A 122 30.56 48.54 -24.80
N LEU A 123 30.60 47.86 -25.94
CA LEU A 123 31.43 48.27 -27.08
C LEU A 123 31.02 49.65 -27.61
N SER A 124 29.72 49.92 -27.70
CA SER A 124 29.21 51.24 -28.09
C SER A 124 29.59 52.32 -27.08
N GLN A 125 29.47 52.05 -25.78
CA GLN A 125 29.91 52.98 -24.74
C GLN A 125 31.43 53.26 -24.79
N ILE A 126 32.24 52.23 -25.06
CA ILE A 126 33.69 52.39 -25.25
C ILE A 126 33.98 53.28 -26.45
N GLN A 127 33.30 53.08 -27.60
CA GLN A 127 33.47 53.96 -28.76
C GLN A 127 33.11 55.42 -28.45
N ILE A 128 32.02 55.66 -27.70
CA ILE A 128 31.62 57.01 -27.27
C ILE A 128 32.70 57.63 -26.37
N GLN A 129 33.20 56.88 -25.37
CA GLN A 129 34.25 57.36 -24.47
C GLN A 129 35.57 57.62 -25.20
N ILE A 130 35.95 56.77 -26.17
CA ILE A 130 37.13 57.01 -27.03
C ILE A 130 36.94 58.33 -27.78
N HIS A 131 35.78 58.55 -28.40
CA HIS A 131 35.48 59.80 -29.12
C HIS A 131 35.61 61.04 -28.21
N GLU A 132 35.12 60.94 -26.97
CA GLU A 132 35.20 62.01 -25.97
C GLU A 132 36.64 62.25 -25.50
N ILE A 133 37.39 61.19 -25.18
CA ILE A 133 38.79 61.27 -24.77
C ILE A 133 39.66 61.83 -25.89
N THR A 134 39.47 61.37 -27.13
CA THR A 134 40.19 61.89 -28.31
C THR A 134 39.87 63.35 -28.54
N LYS A 135 38.61 63.77 -28.41
CA LYS A 135 38.22 65.19 -28.50
C LYS A 135 38.87 66.04 -27.40
N LEU A 136 38.88 65.53 -26.16
CA LEU A 136 39.52 66.21 -25.02
C LEU A 136 41.03 66.31 -25.18
N THR A 137 41.73 65.23 -25.54
CA THR A 137 43.18 65.26 -25.78
C THR A 137 43.55 66.15 -26.96
N LEU A 138 42.80 66.09 -28.07
CA LEU A 138 43.04 66.94 -29.23
C LEU A 138 42.87 68.41 -28.86
N SER A 139 41.79 68.79 -28.17
CA SER A 139 41.55 70.17 -27.72
C SER A 139 42.64 70.69 -26.77
N LYS A 140 43.18 69.82 -25.90
CA LYS A 140 44.25 70.17 -24.96
C LYS A 140 45.62 70.35 -25.64
N ILE A 141 45.85 69.66 -26.76
CA ILE A 141 47.10 69.72 -27.53
C ILE A 141 47.07 70.87 -28.55
N THR A 142 45.92 71.18 -29.17
CA THR A 142 45.85 72.16 -30.27
C THR A 142 45.45 73.57 -29.84
N SER A 143 44.96 73.81 -28.62
CA SER A 143 44.52 75.13 -28.12
C SER A 143 43.52 75.89 -29.02
N PHE A 144 42.82 75.19 -29.92
CA PHE A 144 41.73 75.72 -30.75
C PHE A 144 40.59 74.69 -30.81
N GLU A 145 39.33 75.15 -30.72
CA GLU A 145 38.13 74.32 -30.82
C GLU A 145 38.04 73.67 -32.20
N VAL A 146 38.29 72.35 -32.27
CA VAL A 146 38.16 71.57 -33.50
C VAL A 146 36.74 71.01 -33.62
N SER A 147 36.14 71.23 -34.79
CA SER A 147 34.75 70.91 -35.15
C SER A 147 34.48 69.40 -35.21
N ASN A 148 33.28 68.99 -34.79
CA ASN A 148 32.85 67.59 -34.60
C ASN A 148 32.87 66.72 -35.88
N ASP A 149 32.93 67.31 -37.08
CA ASP A 149 32.83 66.56 -38.35
C ASP A 149 34.16 65.92 -38.82
N GLU A 150 35.32 66.50 -38.48
CA GLU A 150 36.62 65.95 -38.90
C GLU A 150 37.06 64.74 -38.07
N ILE A 151 36.64 64.65 -36.80
CA ILE A 151 36.95 63.52 -35.92
C ILE A 151 36.17 62.26 -36.35
N LYS A 152 34.92 62.44 -36.82
CA LYS A 152 34.07 61.35 -37.30
C LYS A 152 34.62 60.68 -38.56
N SER A 153 35.19 61.45 -39.49
CA SER A 153 35.75 60.90 -40.73
C SER A 153 37.09 60.18 -40.50
N ALA A 154 37.93 60.68 -39.59
CA ALA A 154 39.21 60.06 -39.26
C ALA A 154 39.05 58.71 -38.52
N LEU A 155 38.09 58.60 -37.60
CA LEU A 155 37.83 57.34 -36.88
C LEU A 155 37.18 56.27 -37.78
N ALA A 156 36.24 56.66 -38.66
CA ALA A 156 35.63 55.74 -39.62
C ALA A 156 36.63 55.19 -40.65
N THR A 157 37.68 55.94 -40.98
CA THR A 157 38.73 55.49 -41.90
C THR A 157 39.65 54.45 -41.23
N ASN A 158 39.83 54.51 -39.91
CA ASN A 158 40.69 53.60 -39.16
C ASN A 158 39.97 52.30 -38.73
N GLU A 159 38.65 52.33 -38.54
CA GLU A 159 37.87 51.08 -38.35
C GLU A 159 37.81 50.22 -39.63
N ARG A 160 37.99 50.83 -40.82
CA ARG A 160 37.98 50.11 -42.11
C ARG A 160 39.32 49.46 -42.48
N SER A 161 40.41 49.81 -41.79
CA SER A 161 41.75 49.23 -42.00
C SER A 161 42.06 48.06 -41.05
N LEU A 162 41.20 47.80 -40.06
CA LEU A 162 41.40 46.77 -39.03
C LEU A 162 40.48 45.53 -39.18
N ASN A 163 39.60 45.51 -40.19
CA ASN A 163 38.90 44.32 -40.68
C ASN A 163 39.60 43.78 -41.93
#